data_AF-A0A1Q6M6N0-F1
#
_entry.id   AF-A0A1Q6M6N0-F1
#
_cell.length_a   1.000
_cell.length_b   1.000
_cell.length_c   1.000
_cell.angle_alpha   90.00
_cell.angle_beta   90.00
_cell.angle_gamma   90.00
#
_symmetry.space_group_name_H-M   'P 1'
#
loop_
_entity.id
_entity.type
_entity.pdbx_description
1 polymer ?
#
loop_
_entity_poly.entity_id
_entity_poly.type
_entity_poly.pdbx_seq_one_letter_code
_entity_poly.pdbx_strand_id
1 'polypeptide(L)'
;MGKIVVGRWDCSYCGTKGIRGSERECPNCGRPRGEDVKFYVDDPKDYVPEDEATKISKEPDWMCEFCGSYNSAKLTKCMSCGAERGKSKDYFQVQEANREKESGKAETTENEFEQNHEKEEKYQHFESQQEDYSQHDFSSYNLANIFLNKKVIAIVLAVLLSIIGVIFLFTPKEVNMQITGFSWSRSISIEQNRTFHESDWSVPAGGRVTSQQMEFHHYQSVLDHYETRTREVARERLSHYEYSTTLIDMGNGYFEEETISTPVYETYYETEEYQEPIYRDEPVYAMKYYYDIDRYVYERPVNTSGNDKEPYWGEVKLNYDERVSERNEEYKISGISDEKEKRILEISVNFEKWNVLEKGQTVKVKIYKTGKTTLVD
;
A
#
# COMPACT_ATOMS: atom_id res chain seq x y z
N MET A 1 -4.20 50.66 9.90
CA MET A 1 -3.24 51.06 8.85
C MET A 1 -1.86 50.80 9.42
N GLY A 2 -0.96 50.21 8.64
CA GLY A 2 0.40 49.93 9.11
C GLY A 2 1.17 51.22 9.40
N LYS A 3 2.16 51.16 10.28
CA LYS A 3 3.06 52.30 10.50
C LYS A 3 3.91 52.50 9.26
N ILE A 4 4.08 53.75 8.82
CA ILE A 4 4.93 54.04 7.66
C ILE A 4 6.37 54.28 8.14
N VAL A 5 7.31 53.61 7.49
CA VAL A 5 8.74 53.71 7.77
C VAL A 5 9.44 54.39 6.58
N VAL A 6 10.33 55.33 6.87
CA VAL A 6 11.10 56.03 5.85
C VAL A 6 12.17 55.09 5.30
N GLY A 7 12.10 54.80 4.00
CA GLY A 7 13.12 54.07 3.29
C GLY A 7 14.38 54.91 3.06
N ARG A 8 15.40 54.26 2.53
CA ARG A 8 16.70 54.83 2.16
C ARG A 8 17.12 54.31 0.80
N TRP A 9 18.00 55.05 0.14
CA TRP A 9 18.65 54.62 -1.08
C TRP A 9 20.09 55.15 -1.15
N ASP A 10 20.88 54.50 -1.99
CA ASP A 10 22.28 54.84 -2.21
C ASP A 10 22.47 55.38 -3.64
N CYS A 11 23.23 56.48 -3.76
CA CYS A 11 23.58 57.05 -5.06
C CYS A 11 24.76 56.27 -5.66
N SER A 12 24.51 55.50 -6.72
CA SER A 12 25.56 54.76 -7.45
C SER A 12 26.63 55.63 -8.09
N TYR A 13 26.29 56.89 -8.42
CA TYR A 13 27.19 57.78 -9.16
C TYR A 13 28.31 58.35 -8.28
N CYS A 14 27.96 58.90 -7.11
CA CYS A 14 28.95 59.50 -6.20
C CYS A 14 29.18 58.69 -4.92
N GLY A 15 28.48 57.57 -4.74
CA GLY A 15 28.63 56.67 -3.59
C GLY A 15 28.01 57.18 -2.29
N THR A 16 27.23 58.28 -2.31
CA THR A 16 26.54 58.77 -1.11
C THR A 16 25.47 57.76 -0.70
N LYS A 17 25.50 57.32 0.56
CA LYS A 17 24.61 56.27 1.09
C LYS A 17 23.57 56.81 2.07
N GLY A 18 22.52 56.05 2.32
CA GLY A 18 21.52 56.36 3.34
C GLY A 18 20.72 57.62 3.04
N ILE A 19 20.52 57.94 1.76
CA ILE A 19 19.72 59.09 1.34
C ILE A 19 18.26 58.75 1.63
N ARG A 20 17.51 59.65 2.28
CA ARG A 20 16.09 59.43 2.59
C ARG A 20 15.30 59.12 1.32
N GLY A 21 14.41 58.13 1.40
CA GLY A 21 13.55 57.74 0.29
C GLY A 21 12.64 58.86 -0.21
N SER A 22 12.30 59.85 0.62
CA SER A 22 11.59 61.06 0.18
C SER A 22 12.43 61.95 -0.75
N GLU A 23 13.76 61.91 -0.62
CA GLU A 23 14.67 62.74 -1.40
C GLU A 23 14.87 62.15 -2.78
N ARG A 24 14.43 62.91 -3.78
CA ARG A 24 14.46 62.48 -5.19
C ARG A 24 15.81 62.67 -5.84
N GLU A 25 16.65 63.51 -5.27
CA GLU A 25 17.96 63.88 -5.79
C GLU A 25 19.01 63.63 -4.71
N CYS A 26 20.19 63.20 -5.14
CA CYS A 26 21.31 63.02 -4.23
C CYS A 26 21.73 64.40 -3.69
N PRO A 27 21.74 64.61 -2.36
CA PRO A 27 22.08 65.91 -1.77
C PRO A 27 23.54 66.31 -2.02
N ASN A 28 24.41 65.36 -2.38
CA ASN A 28 25.82 65.60 -2.64
C ASN A 28 26.13 65.96 -4.10
N CYS A 29 25.55 65.25 -5.07
CA CYS A 29 25.87 65.42 -6.49
C CYS A 29 24.70 65.90 -7.36
N GLY A 30 23.50 66.06 -6.79
CA GLY A 30 22.30 66.50 -7.50
C GLY A 30 21.70 65.46 -8.45
N ARG A 31 22.27 64.25 -8.54
CA ARG A 31 21.75 63.23 -9.46
C ARG A 31 20.40 62.71 -8.97
N PRO A 32 19.37 62.65 -9.83
CA PRO A 32 18.09 62.08 -9.43
C PRO A 32 18.19 60.57 -9.20
N ARG A 33 17.25 60.03 -8.40
CA ARG A 33 17.01 58.59 -8.27
C ARG A 33 16.75 57.98 -9.64
N GLY A 34 17.55 56.98 -10.01
CA GLY A 34 17.48 56.30 -11.31
C GLY A 34 17.18 54.81 -11.22
N GLU A 35 17.19 54.12 -12.36
CA GLU A 35 16.81 52.70 -12.54
C GLU A 35 17.48 51.74 -11.55
N ASP A 36 18.68 52.06 -11.11
CA ASP A 36 19.53 51.27 -10.23
C ASP A 36 19.19 51.40 -8.74
N VAL A 37 18.31 52.34 -8.37
CA VAL A 37 17.94 52.59 -6.97
C VAL A 37 17.11 51.42 -6.42
N LYS A 38 17.57 50.85 -5.30
CA LYS A 38 16.83 49.88 -4.47
C LYS A 38 16.59 50.51 -3.11
N PHE A 39 15.32 50.55 -2.67
CA PHE A 39 15.00 51.06 -1.34
C PHE A 39 15.29 50.01 -0.27
N TYR A 40 15.76 50.48 0.88
CA TYR A 40 15.93 49.66 2.08
C TYR A 40 15.54 50.45 3.32
N VAL A 41 15.42 49.79 4.47
CA VAL A 41 15.12 50.43 5.76
C VAL A 41 16.37 50.39 6.63
N ASP A 42 16.70 51.52 7.26
CA ASP A 42 17.80 51.59 8.24
C ASP A 42 17.42 50.89 9.56
N ASP A 43 18.44 50.45 10.31
CA ASP A 43 18.31 49.99 11.69
C ASP A 43 19.07 50.96 12.63
N PRO A 44 18.39 51.67 13.55
CA PRO A 44 16.96 51.61 13.88
C PRO A 44 16.05 52.24 12.82
N LYS A 45 14.81 51.72 12.73
CA LYS A 45 13.76 52.20 11.82
C LYS A 45 13.39 53.66 12.10
N ASP A 46 13.24 54.44 11.03
CA ASP A 46 12.80 55.83 11.07
C ASP A 46 11.30 55.91 10.73
N TYR A 47 10.45 56.08 11.73
CA TYR A 47 8.99 56.10 11.55
C TYR A 47 8.49 57.49 11.14
N VAL A 48 7.58 57.51 10.17
CA VAL A 48 6.85 58.72 9.80
C VAL A 48 5.78 59.01 10.85
N PRO A 49 5.68 60.24 11.38
CA PRO A 49 4.57 60.67 12.25
C PRO A 49 3.20 60.39 11.63
N GLU A 50 2.21 60.02 12.45
CA GLU A 50 0.89 59.57 11.96
C GLU A 50 0.17 60.61 11.09
N ASP A 51 0.30 61.91 11.41
CA ASP A 51 -0.32 63.01 10.68
C ASP A 51 0.35 63.28 9.32
N GLU A 52 1.61 62.87 9.14
CA GLU A 52 2.32 62.91 7.87
C GLU A 52 2.13 61.62 7.07
N ALA A 53 2.04 60.47 7.74
CA ALA A 53 1.87 59.16 7.12
C ALA A 53 0.63 59.09 6.21
N THR A 54 -0.47 59.74 6.61
CA THR A 54 -1.71 59.81 5.80
C THR A 54 -1.56 60.57 4.48
N LYS A 55 -0.53 61.43 4.33
CA LYS A 55 -0.27 62.23 3.13
C LYS A 55 0.60 61.49 2.10
N ILE A 56 1.29 60.44 2.54
CA ILE A 56 2.17 59.61 1.72
C ILE A 56 1.33 58.76 0.78
N SER A 57 1.76 58.69 -0.50
CA SER A 57 1.10 57.84 -1.48
C SER A 57 1.29 56.36 -1.13
N LYS A 58 0.28 55.52 -1.37
CA LYS A 58 0.47 54.06 -1.34
C LYS A 58 0.87 53.46 -2.68
N GLU A 59 0.88 54.29 -3.73
CA GLU A 59 1.30 53.87 -5.07
C GLU A 59 2.81 54.05 -5.26
N PRO A 60 3.47 53.13 -6.01
CA PRO A 60 4.89 53.20 -6.32
C PRO A 60 5.24 54.36 -7.25
N ASP A 61 6.46 54.86 -7.14
CA ASP A 61 7.00 55.85 -8.06
C ASP A 61 7.15 55.25 -9.47
N TRP A 62 6.96 56.07 -10.50
CA TRP A 62 7.15 55.69 -11.90
C TRP A 62 8.46 56.25 -12.45
N MET A 63 9.11 55.51 -13.34
CA MET A 63 10.36 55.96 -13.94
C MET A 63 10.14 56.56 -15.32
N CYS A 64 10.62 57.78 -15.53
CA CYS A 64 10.53 58.44 -16.81
C CYS A 64 11.38 57.72 -17.87
N GLU A 65 10.75 57.26 -18.95
CA GLU A 65 11.42 56.58 -20.06
C GLU A 65 12.43 57.47 -20.81
N PHE A 66 12.29 58.80 -20.72
CA PHE A 66 13.15 59.75 -21.45
C PHE A 66 14.45 60.09 -20.72
N CYS A 67 14.41 60.24 -19.39
CA CYS A 67 15.57 60.66 -18.60
C CYS A 67 15.94 59.70 -17.46
N GLY A 68 15.18 58.62 -17.28
CA GLY A 68 15.45 57.58 -16.28
C GLY A 68 15.30 58.04 -14.83
N SER A 69 14.57 59.12 -14.55
CA SER A 69 14.35 59.57 -13.16
C SER A 69 13.02 59.05 -12.59
N TYR A 70 13.04 58.63 -11.33
CA TYR A 70 11.83 58.28 -10.60
C TYR A 70 11.00 59.53 -10.24
N ASN A 71 9.68 59.39 -10.39
CA ASN A 71 8.68 60.42 -10.17
C ASN A 71 7.53 59.86 -9.33
N SER A 72 6.94 60.70 -8.49
CA SER A 72 5.79 60.30 -7.67
C SER A 72 4.63 59.81 -8.54
N ALA A 73 3.95 58.76 -8.08
CA ALA A 73 2.71 58.25 -8.68
C ALA A 73 1.66 59.35 -8.95
N LYS A 74 1.63 60.38 -8.09
CA LYS A 74 0.69 61.52 -8.18
C LYS A 74 0.99 62.47 -9.35
N LEU A 75 2.15 62.36 -9.98
CA LEU A 75 2.58 63.24 -11.08
C LEU A 75 2.32 62.58 -12.43
N THR A 76 1.78 63.36 -13.37
CA THR A 76 1.59 62.95 -14.77
C THR A 76 2.73 63.38 -15.69
N LYS A 77 3.62 64.25 -15.20
CA LYS A 77 4.79 64.78 -15.93
C LYS A 77 6.06 64.60 -15.11
N CYS A 78 7.17 64.33 -15.79
CA CYS A 78 8.47 64.19 -15.18
C CYS A 78 8.95 65.54 -14.65
N MET A 79 9.30 65.61 -13.37
CA MET A 79 9.81 66.85 -12.78
C MET A 79 11.22 67.22 -13.26
N SER A 80 12.00 66.24 -13.74
CA SER A 80 13.38 66.48 -14.19
C SER A 80 13.45 66.99 -15.64
N CYS A 81 12.61 66.46 -16.54
CA CYS A 81 12.70 66.78 -17.98
C CYS A 81 11.39 67.26 -18.62
N GLY A 82 10.26 67.24 -17.90
CA GLY A 82 8.96 67.68 -18.38
C GLY A 82 8.18 66.68 -19.25
N ALA A 83 8.74 65.50 -19.53
CA ALA A 83 8.08 64.49 -20.35
C ALA A 83 6.81 63.92 -19.69
N GLU A 84 5.80 63.57 -20.50
CA GLU A 84 4.56 62.92 -20.03
C GLU A 84 4.83 61.50 -19.51
N ARG A 85 4.10 61.05 -18.49
CA ARG A 85 4.23 59.71 -17.88
C ARG A 85 3.97 58.58 -18.89
N GLY A 86 2.94 58.72 -19.75
CA GLY A 86 2.61 57.71 -20.75
C GLY A 86 2.41 56.31 -20.15
N LYS A 87 3.12 55.31 -20.71
CA LYS A 87 3.13 53.92 -20.24
C LYS A 87 4.38 53.56 -19.41
N SER A 88 5.04 54.58 -18.85
CA SER A 88 6.24 54.42 -18.03
C SER A 88 6.05 53.37 -16.94
N LYS A 89 7.04 52.50 -16.78
CA LYS A 89 7.05 51.45 -15.75
C LYS A 89 7.08 52.07 -14.35
N ASP A 90 6.39 51.42 -13.42
CA ASP A 90 6.57 51.69 -11.99
C ASP A 90 7.85 51.06 -11.42
N TYR A 91 8.21 51.46 -10.21
CA TYR A 91 9.40 50.97 -9.50
C TYR A 91 9.47 49.44 -9.45
N PHE A 92 8.38 48.73 -9.15
CA PHE A 92 8.44 47.27 -9.03
C PHE A 92 8.64 46.61 -10.39
N GLN A 93 7.98 47.11 -11.43
CA GLN A 93 8.16 46.66 -12.81
C GLN A 93 9.59 46.89 -13.32
N VAL A 94 10.24 47.96 -12.87
CA VAL A 94 11.66 48.23 -13.16
C VAL A 94 12.55 47.25 -12.40
N GLN A 95 12.32 47.04 -11.10
CA GLN A 95 13.10 46.11 -10.29
C GLN A 95 13.01 44.68 -10.84
N GLU A 96 11.82 44.26 -11.27
CA GLU A 96 11.61 42.97 -11.93
C GLU A 96 12.41 42.86 -13.23
N ALA A 97 12.30 43.85 -14.12
CA ALA A 97 13.07 43.88 -15.37
C ALA A 97 14.60 43.90 -15.11
N ASN A 98 15.06 44.53 -14.04
CA ASN A 98 16.47 44.52 -13.66
C ASN A 98 16.92 43.14 -13.17
N ARG A 99 16.10 42.45 -12.35
CA ARG A 99 16.38 41.07 -11.92
C ARG A 99 16.46 40.12 -13.10
N GLU A 100 15.56 40.23 -14.08
CA GLU A 100 15.58 39.42 -15.30
C GLU A 100 16.84 39.66 -16.16
N LYS A 101 17.28 40.92 -16.27
CA LYS A 101 18.55 41.26 -16.94
C LYS A 101 19.76 40.72 -16.19
N GLU A 102 19.73 40.71 -14.86
CA GLU A 102 20.80 40.17 -14.01
C GLU A 102 20.84 38.62 -14.10
N SER A 103 19.71 37.93 -14.09
CA SER A 103 19.63 36.47 -14.25
C SER A 103 20.03 36.01 -15.67
N GLY A 104 19.60 36.72 -16.71
CA GLY A 104 20.00 36.42 -18.10
C GLY A 104 21.48 36.69 -18.37
N LYS A 105 22.11 37.64 -17.65
CA LYS A 105 23.56 37.83 -17.70
C LYS A 105 24.31 36.70 -17.01
N ALA A 106 23.82 36.20 -15.87
CA ALA A 106 24.40 35.06 -15.16
C ALA A 106 24.43 33.79 -16.05
N GLU A 107 23.35 33.48 -16.77
CA GLU A 107 23.27 32.35 -17.73
C GLU A 107 24.26 32.49 -18.91
N THR A 108 24.56 33.71 -19.39
CA THR A 108 25.58 33.92 -20.43
C THR A 108 27.02 33.84 -19.93
N THR A 109 27.31 34.20 -18.67
CA THR A 109 28.64 34.02 -18.06
C THR A 109 28.93 32.59 -17.64
N GLU A 110 27.92 31.77 -17.36
CA GLU A 110 28.09 30.33 -17.09
C GLU A 110 28.43 29.55 -18.38
N ASN A 111 27.84 29.93 -19.53
CA ASN A 111 28.14 29.31 -20.83
C ASN A 111 29.54 29.65 -21.39
N GLU A 112 30.21 30.71 -20.92
CA GLU A 112 31.60 31.00 -21.28
C GLU A 112 32.63 30.34 -20.33
N PHE A 113 32.20 29.79 -19.19
CA PHE A 113 33.06 29.12 -18.22
C PHE A 113 32.98 27.57 -18.28
N GLU A 114 31.90 27.01 -18.84
CA GLU A 114 31.68 25.55 -18.94
C GLU A 114 32.52 24.80 -19.99
N GLN A 115 33.31 25.49 -20.84
CA GLN A 115 34.21 24.82 -21.79
C GLN A 115 35.59 24.42 -21.22
N ASN A 116 35.93 24.74 -19.96
CA ASN A 116 37.30 24.59 -19.48
C ASN A 116 37.52 23.81 -18.17
N HIS A 117 36.54 23.10 -17.61
CA HIS A 117 36.82 22.24 -16.45
C HIS A 117 36.08 20.90 -16.49
N GLU A 118 36.41 20.13 -17.53
CA GLU A 118 36.54 18.68 -17.43
C GLU A 118 37.63 18.38 -16.38
N LYS A 119 37.24 18.08 -15.14
CA LYS A 119 37.94 17.15 -14.23
C LYS A 119 37.27 17.00 -12.87
N GLU A 120 36.98 15.74 -12.59
CA GLU A 120 37.09 15.06 -11.29
C GLU A 120 35.91 15.14 -10.32
N GLU A 121 35.10 14.08 -10.45
CA GLU A 121 34.26 13.47 -9.42
C GLU A 121 34.99 13.29 -8.08
N LYS A 122 34.26 13.47 -6.96
CA LYS A 122 33.63 12.36 -6.20
C LYS A 122 33.57 12.70 -4.69
N TYR A 123 32.36 12.76 -4.13
CA TYR A 123 32.14 12.43 -2.72
C TYR A 123 30.99 11.43 -2.57
N GLN A 124 31.27 10.39 -1.79
CA GLN A 124 30.32 9.43 -1.26
C GLN A 124 29.36 10.13 -0.29
N HIS A 125 28.07 9.82 -0.38
CA HIS A 125 27.16 9.96 0.75
C HIS A 125 26.72 8.56 1.19
N PHE A 126 26.98 8.31 2.48
CA PHE A 126 26.53 7.19 3.28
C PHE A 126 25.28 7.62 4.03
N GLU A 127 24.22 6.83 3.95
CA GLU A 127 23.09 6.66 4.89
C GLU A 127 21.90 6.15 4.07
N SER A 128 20.94 5.42 4.57
CA SER A 128 20.78 4.54 5.73
C SER A 128 19.51 3.75 5.40
N GLN A 129 19.40 2.54 5.93
CA GLN A 129 18.26 1.66 5.67
C GLN A 129 17.03 2.15 6.40
N GLN A 130 15.90 2.21 5.71
CA GLN A 130 14.63 1.82 6.32
C GLN A 130 13.69 1.24 5.27
N GLU A 131 13.30 -0.01 5.50
CA GLU A 131 12.30 -0.76 4.78
C GLU A 131 10.90 -0.29 5.19
N ASP A 132 10.00 -0.12 4.22
CA ASP A 132 8.59 -0.39 4.44
C ASP A 132 7.95 -0.96 3.15
N TYR A 133 6.97 -1.83 3.37
CA TYR A 133 6.51 -2.90 2.50
C TYR A 133 5.12 -2.61 1.93
N SER A 134 4.97 -2.94 0.64
CA SER A 134 3.73 -3.19 -0.11
C SER A 134 2.74 -2.04 -0.35
N GLN A 135 2.58 -1.65 -1.61
CA GLN A 135 1.63 -2.23 -2.57
C GLN A 135 1.74 -1.41 -3.87
N HIS A 136 2.17 -2.03 -4.96
CA HIS A 136 2.02 -1.45 -6.29
C HIS A 136 1.40 -2.46 -7.23
N ASP A 137 0.17 -2.16 -7.61
CA ASP A 137 -0.53 -2.62 -8.78
C ASP A 137 0.28 -2.18 -10.02
N PHE A 138 0.75 -3.15 -10.81
CA PHE A 138 1.57 -2.92 -12.00
C PHE A 138 0.77 -3.36 -13.24
N SER A 139 0.10 -2.38 -13.86
CA SER A 139 -0.51 -2.54 -15.18
C SER A 139 0.13 -1.59 -16.20
N SER A 140 0.34 -2.14 -17.39
CA SER A 140 0.90 -1.53 -18.61
C SER A 140 2.41 -1.29 -18.64
N TYR A 141 3.17 -2.35 -18.95
CA TYR A 141 4.49 -2.18 -19.54
C TYR A 141 4.34 -1.69 -20.99
N ASN A 142 4.89 -0.51 -21.25
CA ASN A 142 5.23 -0.05 -22.59
C ASN A 142 6.20 -1.03 -23.24
N LEU A 143 5.72 -1.75 -24.25
CA LEU A 143 6.51 -2.55 -25.19
C LEU A 143 7.26 -1.61 -26.14
N ALA A 144 8.35 -1.01 -25.65
CA ALA A 144 9.33 -0.40 -26.53
C ALA A 144 10.70 -0.41 -25.85
N ASN A 145 11.63 -1.13 -26.49
CA ASN A 145 13.06 -1.22 -26.18
C ASN A 145 13.49 -2.23 -25.10
N ILE A 146 13.18 -3.52 -25.34
CA ILE A 146 14.07 -4.59 -24.87
C ILE A 146 15.35 -4.53 -25.72
N PHE A 147 16.29 -3.68 -25.31
CA PHE A 147 17.67 -3.84 -25.73
C PHE A 147 18.13 -5.23 -25.27
N LEU A 148 18.52 -6.07 -26.24
CA LEU A 148 19.07 -7.41 -26.06
C LEU A 148 20.33 -7.36 -25.18
N ASN A 149 20.17 -7.31 -23.87
CA ASN A 149 21.24 -7.61 -22.95
C ASN A 149 21.37 -9.13 -22.92
N LYS A 150 22.50 -9.67 -23.41
CA LYS A 150 22.78 -11.13 -23.47
C LYS A 150 22.48 -11.84 -22.14
N LYS A 151 22.58 -11.12 -21.00
CA LYS A 151 22.26 -11.63 -19.66
C LYS A 151 20.76 -11.87 -19.41
N VAL A 152 19.86 -11.03 -19.92
CA VAL A 152 18.40 -11.17 -19.73
C VAL A 152 17.86 -12.33 -20.58
N ILE A 153 18.34 -12.44 -21.83
CA ILE A 153 18.01 -13.59 -22.70
C ILE A 153 18.52 -14.90 -22.10
N ALA A 154 19.72 -14.91 -21.51
CA ALA A 154 20.26 -16.08 -20.83
C ALA A 154 19.41 -16.52 -19.63
N ILE A 155 18.88 -15.58 -18.84
CA ILE A 155 17.99 -15.88 -17.70
C ILE A 155 16.65 -16.43 -18.19
N VAL A 156 16.03 -15.81 -19.19
CA VAL A 156 14.76 -16.31 -19.76
C VAL A 156 14.93 -17.69 -20.38
N LEU A 157 16.03 -17.95 -21.09
CA LEU A 157 16.36 -19.28 -21.61
C LEU A 157 16.63 -20.29 -20.49
N ALA A 158 17.31 -19.91 -19.41
CA ALA A 158 17.55 -20.79 -18.27
C ALA A 158 16.26 -21.16 -17.54
N VAL A 159 15.32 -20.22 -17.39
CA VAL A 159 13.99 -20.47 -16.81
C VAL A 159 13.16 -21.37 -17.73
N LEU A 160 13.16 -21.13 -19.04
CA LEU A 160 12.47 -22.01 -20.00
C LEU A 160 13.07 -23.43 -20.00
N LEU A 161 14.40 -23.56 -19.96
CA LEU A 161 15.07 -24.86 -19.86
C LEU A 161 14.80 -25.57 -18.53
N SER A 162 14.70 -24.82 -17.43
CA SER A 162 14.27 -25.31 -16.11
C SER A 162 12.84 -25.86 -16.16
N ILE A 163 11.89 -25.10 -16.71
CA ILE A 163 10.48 -25.52 -16.86
C ILE A 163 10.39 -26.77 -17.74
N ILE A 164 11.11 -26.81 -18.86
CA ILE A 164 11.18 -27.98 -19.75
C ILE A 164 11.79 -29.17 -18.99
N GLY A 165 12.84 -28.96 -18.22
CA GLY A 165 13.47 -29.99 -17.38
C GLY A 165 12.52 -30.56 -16.33
N VAL A 166 11.75 -29.71 -15.65
CA VAL A 166 10.71 -30.11 -14.70
C VAL A 166 9.61 -30.90 -15.39
N ILE A 167 9.12 -30.46 -16.56
CA ILE A 167 8.13 -31.21 -17.35
C ILE A 167 8.68 -32.60 -17.72
N PHE A 168 9.93 -32.71 -18.17
CA PHE A 168 10.58 -33.98 -18.49
C PHE A 168 10.72 -34.92 -17.27
N LEU A 169 10.85 -34.38 -16.05
CA LEU A 169 10.87 -35.17 -14.82
C LEU A 169 9.49 -35.77 -14.48
N PHE A 170 8.40 -35.16 -14.97
CA PHE A 170 7.02 -35.62 -14.73
C PHE A 170 6.37 -36.36 -15.92
N THR A 171 7.01 -36.36 -17.10
CA THR A 171 6.51 -37.13 -18.26
C THR A 171 6.61 -38.64 -17.98
N PRO A 172 5.50 -39.39 -17.97
CA PRO A 172 5.54 -40.83 -17.79
C PRO A 172 6.17 -41.50 -19.01
N LYS A 173 6.88 -42.61 -18.76
CA LYS A 173 7.43 -43.45 -19.84
C LYS A 173 6.36 -44.42 -20.31
N GLU A 174 6.11 -44.46 -21.62
CA GLU A 174 5.21 -45.44 -22.24
C GLU A 174 5.98 -46.68 -22.68
N VAL A 175 5.51 -47.85 -22.26
CA VAL A 175 6.09 -49.15 -22.63
C VAL A 175 5.00 -50.17 -22.92
N ASN A 176 5.35 -51.22 -23.66
CA ASN A 176 4.44 -52.33 -23.84
C ASN A 176 4.66 -53.35 -22.72
N MET A 177 3.57 -53.84 -22.16
CA MET A 177 3.56 -54.86 -21.14
C MET A 177 2.77 -56.05 -21.66
N GLN A 178 3.38 -57.23 -21.63
CA GLN A 178 2.63 -58.46 -21.88
C GLN A 178 1.98 -58.92 -20.57
N ILE A 179 0.67 -59.13 -20.58
CA ILE A 179 -0.09 -59.57 -19.41
C ILE A 179 0.26 -61.02 -19.10
N THR A 180 0.75 -61.27 -17.89
CA THR A 180 1.13 -62.60 -17.40
C THR A 180 0.18 -63.15 -16.34
N GLY A 181 -0.55 -62.27 -15.64
CA GLY A 181 -1.47 -62.65 -14.58
C GLY A 181 -2.54 -61.61 -14.31
N PHE A 182 -3.53 -62.04 -13.54
CA PHE A 182 -4.65 -61.23 -13.08
C PHE A 182 -4.80 -61.48 -11.58
N SER A 183 -5.19 -60.46 -10.83
CA SER A 183 -5.61 -60.62 -9.45
C SER A 183 -6.80 -59.72 -9.15
N TRP A 184 -7.61 -60.12 -8.18
CA TRP A 184 -8.80 -59.40 -7.78
C TRP A 184 -9.01 -59.52 -6.28
N SER A 185 -9.63 -58.51 -5.68
CA SER A 185 -10.05 -58.48 -4.29
C SER A 185 -11.42 -57.81 -4.20
N ARG A 186 -12.34 -58.43 -3.45
CA ARG A 186 -13.69 -57.93 -3.19
C ARG A 186 -13.97 -58.00 -1.70
N SER A 187 -14.57 -56.95 -1.15
CA SER A 187 -14.93 -56.84 0.26
C SER A 187 -16.35 -56.31 0.42
N ILE A 188 -17.13 -56.95 1.28
CA ILE A 188 -18.47 -56.50 1.67
C ILE A 188 -18.39 -56.04 3.12
N SER A 189 -18.62 -54.75 3.37
CA SER A 189 -18.68 -54.19 4.71
C SER A 189 -20.01 -54.52 5.36
N ILE A 190 -19.97 -55.19 6.51
CA ILE A 190 -21.14 -55.46 7.34
C ILE A 190 -21.13 -54.49 8.52
N GLU A 191 -22.27 -53.87 8.74
CA GLU A 191 -22.55 -53.06 9.92
C GLU A 191 -23.51 -53.81 10.85
N GLN A 192 -23.35 -53.61 12.15
CA GLN A 192 -24.26 -54.09 13.18
C GLN A 192 -25.00 -52.91 13.80
N ASN A 193 -26.30 -53.08 14.01
CA ASN A 193 -27.13 -52.12 14.73
C ASN A 193 -26.85 -52.22 16.23
N ARG A 194 -26.30 -51.17 16.83
CA ARG A 194 -25.95 -51.12 18.24
C ARG A 194 -26.66 -49.97 18.93
N THR A 195 -27.10 -50.19 20.16
CA THR A 195 -27.73 -49.17 21.00
C THR A 195 -26.66 -48.42 21.79
N PHE A 196 -26.68 -47.09 21.71
CA PHE A 196 -25.82 -46.18 22.44
C PHE A 196 -26.62 -45.39 23.45
N HIS A 197 -26.12 -45.30 24.69
CA HIS A 197 -26.68 -44.47 25.73
C HIS A 197 -25.93 -43.13 25.77
N GLU A 198 -26.63 -42.04 25.47
CA GLU A 198 -26.06 -40.71 25.31
C GLU A 198 -26.89 -39.65 26.04
N SER A 199 -26.36 -38.44 26.16
CA SER A 199 -27.09 -37.31 26.74
C SER A 199 -26.83 -36.03 25.97
N ASP A 200 -27.87 -35.25 25.73
CA ASP A 200 -27.78 -33.97 25.05
C ASP A 200 -28.96 -33.04 25.46
N TRP A 201 -28.88 -31.76 25.10
CA TRP A 201 -29.93 -30.77 25.35
C TRP A 201 -31.14 -30.93 24.41
N SER A 202 -31.01 -31.80 23.40
CA SER A 202 -32.09 -32.18 22.49
C SER A 202 -31.96 -33.66 22.11
N VAL A 203 -33.08 -34.29 21.74
CA VAL A 203 -33.08 -35.71 21.38
C VAL A 203 -33.06 -35.85 19.86
N PRO A 204 -32.05 -36.52 19.26
CA PRO A 204 -31.98 -36.75 17.82
C PRO A 204 -33.09 -37.71 17.35
N ALA A 205 -33.37 -37.69 16.04
CA ALA A 205 -34.36 -38.58 15.45
C ALA A 205 -34.01 -40.06 15.71
N GLY A 206 -35.00 -40.84 16.17
CA GLY A 206 -34.81 -42.25 16.55
C GLY A 206 -34.28 -42.45 17.98
N GLY A 207 -33.95 -41.38 18.71
CA GLY A 207 -33.59 -41.46 20.12
C GLY A 207 -34.80 -41.77 21.01
N ARG A 208 -34.59 -42.62 22.01
CA ARG A 208 -35.59 -43.03 23.01
C ARG A 208 -35.17 -42.48 24.36
N VAL A 209 -35.90 -41.50 24.88
CA VAL A 209 -35.59 -40.88 26.17
C VAL A 209 -35.69 -41.91 27.30
N THR A 210 -34.62 -42.04 28.06
CA THR A 210 -34.56 -42.89 29.27
C THR A 210 -34.81 -42.06 30.53
N SER A 211 -34.30 -40.83 30.57
CA SER A 211 -34.53 -39.87 31.67
C SER A 211 -34.31 -38.43 31.20
N GLN A 212 -34.84 -37.48 31.97
CA GLN A 212 -34.64 -36.05 31.75
C GLN A 212 -34.51 -35.34 33.10
N GLN A 213 -33.61 -34.36 33.19
CA GLN A 213 -33.44 -33.56 34.40
C GLN A 213 -32.93 -32.16 34.07
N MET A 214 -33.23 -31.20 34.97
CA MET A 214 -32.69 -29.84 34.86
C MET A 214 -31.21 -29.85 35.24
N GLU A 215 -30.36 -29.45 34.30
CA GLU A 215 -28.92 -29.35 34.50
C GLU A 215 -28.40 -27.98 34.08
N PHE A 216 -27.25 -27.61 34.64
CA PHE A 216 -26.55 -26.40 34.27
C PHE A 216 -26.18 -26.45 32.78
N HIS A 217 -26.64 -25.46 32.00
CA HIS A 217 -26.37 -25.37 30.56
C HIS A 217 -25.23 -24.42 30.25
N HIS A 218 -25.35 -23.17 30.72
CA HIS A 218 -24.36 -22.13 30.48
C HIS A 218 -24.57 -20.95 31.43
N TYR A 219 -23.63 -20.01 31.45
CA TYR A 219 -23.83 -18.70 32.04
C TYR A 219 -24.37 -17.72 31.00
N GLN A 220 -25.30 -16.87 31.41
CA GLN A 220 -25.77 -15.72 30.64
C GLN A 220 -25.31 -14.44 31.32
N SER A 221 -24.57 -13.61 30.57
CA SER A 221 -24.14 -12.30 31.07
C SER A 221 -25.31 -11.34 31.04
N VAL A 222 -25.67 -10.79 32.19
CA VAL A 222 -26.77 -9.84 32.34
C VAL A 222 -26.25 -8.55 32.95
N LEU A 223 -26.81 -7.43 32.50
CA LEU A 223 -26.50 -6.11 33.05
C LEU A 223 -26.91 -6.11 34.53
N ASP A 224 -25.93 -5.88 35.41
CA ASP A 224 -26.14 -5.85 36.86
C ASP A 224 -26.45 -4.42 37.31
N HIS A 225 -25.52 -3.50 37.05
CA HIS A 225 -25.64 -2.08 37.40
C HIS A 225 -24.68 -1.21 36.58
N TYR A 226 -24.69 0.10 36.84
CA TYR A 226 -23.71 1.04 36.29
C TYR A 226 -22.83 1.59 37.41
N GLU A 227 -21.52 1.63 37.16
CA GLU A 227 -20.55 2.30 38.02
C GLU A 227 -20.20 3.68 37.46
N THR A 228 -20.18 4.70 38.31
CA THR A 228 -19.68 6.02 37.92
C THR A 228 -18.15 5.98 37.95
N ARG A 229 -17.53 6.23 36.79
CA ARG A 229 -16.07 6.33 36.64
C ARG A 229 -15.70 7.68 36.08
N THR A 230 -14.46 8.08 36.31
CA THR A 230 -13.92 9.34 35.79
C THR A 230 -12.87 9.07 34.73
N ARG A 231 -12.79 9.97 33.74
CA ARG A 231 -11.72 9.97 32.74
C ARG A 231 -11.25 11.39 32.47
N GLU A 232 -9.98 11.54 32.18
CA GLU A 232 -9.43 12.82 31.71
C GLU A 232 -9.68 12.96 30.21
N VAL A 233 -10.25 14.08 29.81
CA VAL A 233 -10.55 14.43 28.42
C VAL A 233 -9.74 15.65 28.04
N ALA A 234 -8.95 15.53 26.97
CA ALA A 234 -8.18 16.64 26.44
C ALA A 234 -9.11 17.65 25.75
N ARG A 235 -8.94 18.93 26.08
CA ARG A 235 -9.62 20.07 25.46
C ARG A 235 -8.59 21.13 25.09
N GLU A 236 -8.92 21.93 24.09
CA GLU A 236 -8.06 23.04 23.65
C GLU A 236 -8.68 24.37 24.05
N ARG A 237 -7.84 25.29 24.50
CA ARG A 237 -8.24 26.68 24.72
C ARG A 237 -7.19 27.61 24.15
N LEU A 238 -7.63 28.80 23.75
CA LEU A 238 -6.73 29.86 23.30
C LEU A 238 -5.79 30.23 24.46
N SER A 239 -4.48 30.07 24.25
CA SER A 239 -3.45 30.39 25.23
C SER A 239 -3.06 31.87 25.09
N HIS A 240 -2.56 32.26 23.92
CA HIS A 240 -2.14 33.62 23.61
C HIS A 240 -2.07 33.86 22.09
N TYR A 241 -1.66 35.06 21.68
CA TYR A 241 -1.34 35.37 20.28
C TYR A 241 0.16 35.64 20.15
N GLU A 242 0.76 35.08 19.12
CA GLU A 242 2.10 35.48 18.66
C GLU A 242 1.97 36.58 17.61
N TYR A 243 2.91 37.53 17.62
CA TYR A 243 2.92 38.66 16.71
C TYR A 243 4.19 38.63 15.86
N SER A 244 4.04 38.68 14.55
CA SER A 244 5.14 38.87 13.62
C SER A 244 4.94 40.17 12.85
N THR A 245 6.04 40.87 12.59
CA THR A 245 6.02 42.16 11.91
C THR A 245 6.82 42.06 10.63
N THR A 246 6.20 42.44 9.51
CA THR A 246 6.83 42.51 8.19
C THR A 246 6.83 43.94 7.66
N LEU A 247 7.80 44.26 6.81
CA LEU A 247 7.91 45.55 6.12
C LEU A 247 7.64 45.34 4.63
N ILE A 248 6.67 46.08 4.11
CA ILE A 248 6.27 46.02 2.71
C ILE A 248 6.83 47.27 2.02
N ASP A 249 7.75 47.10 1.06
CA ASP A 249 8.20 48.21 0.21
C ASP A 249 7.00 48.76 -0.58
N MET A 250 6.79 50.07 -0.55
CA MET A 250 5.72 50.75 -1.28
C MET A 250 6.21 51.29 -2.63
N GLY A 251 7.51 51.17 -2.93
CA GLY A 251 8.12 51.53 -4.21
C GLY A 251 8.24 53.04 -4.46
N ASN A 252 8.06 53.85 -3.42
CA ASN A 252 8.16 55.31 -3.47
C ASN A 252 9.18 55.88 -2.47
N GLY A 253 9.96 55.00 -1.83
CA GLY A 253 10.90 55.35 -0.78
C GLY A 253 10.33 55.26 0.64
N TYR A 254 9.14 54.69 0.82
CA TYR A 254 8.55 54.35 2.11
C TYR A 254 8.18 52.87 2.19
N PHE A 255 8.07 52.35 3.41
CA PHE A 255 7.65 50.98 3.70
C PHE A 255 6.43 51.00 4.64
N GLU A 256 5.49 50.06 4.46
CA GLU A 256 4.37 49.85 5.39
C GLU A 256 4.69 48.67 6.31
N GLU A 257 4.63 48.91 7.62
CA GLU A 257 4.81 47.88 8.64
C GLU A 257 3.47 47.19 8.92
N GLU A 258 3.39 45.89 8.63
CA GLU A 258 2.22 45.06 8.90
C GLU A 258 2.52 44.08 10.04
N THR A 259 1.63 44.05 11.04
CA THR A 259 1.70 43.11 12.17
C THR A 259 0.62 42.04 12.01
N ILE A 260 1.04 40.78 11.95
CA ILE A 260 0.15 39.62 11.87
C ILE A 260 0.07 38.98 13.26
N SER A 261 -1.15 38.75 13.74
CA SER A 261 -1.41 38.04 14.99
C SER A 261 -1.87 36.61 14.72
N THR A 262 -1.15 35.63 15.24
CA THR A 262 -1.45 34.20 15.09
C THR A 262 -1.89 33.61 16.43
N PRO A 263 -3.10 33.00 16.54
CA PRO A 263 -3.54 32.39 17.80
C PRO A 263 -2.76 31.11 18.08
N VAL A 264 -2.31 30.97 19.33
CA VAL A 264 -1.66 29.76 19.85
C VAL A 264 -2.59 29.12 20.87
N TYR A 265 -2.87 27.83 20.69
CA TYR A 265 -3.75 27.04 21.57
C TYR A 265 -2.91 26.16 22.50
N GLU A 266 -3.42 25.93 23.70
CA GLU A 266 -2.87 24.95 24.63
C GLU A 266 -3.89 23.85 24.92
N THR A 267 -3.39 22.62 25.04
CA THR A 267 -4.18 21.47 25.48
C THR A 267 -4.19 21.40 27.00
N TYR A 268 -5.37 21.23 27.59
CA TYR A 268 -5.55 20.98 29.01
C TYR A 268 -6.52 19.80 29.20
N TYR A 269 -6.52 19.22 30.40
CA TYR A 269 -7.31 18.03 30.71
C TYR A 269 -8.44 18.40 31.67
N GLU A 270 -9.67 18.01 31.32
CA GLU A 270 -10.84 18.07 32.21
C GLU A 270 -11.24 16.66 32.63
N THR A 271 -11.56 16.48 33.90
CA THR A 271 -12.12 15.23 34.40
C THR A 271 -13.62 15.19 34.11
N GLU A 272 -14.07 14.19 33.36
CA GLU A 272 -15.48 13.93 33.09
C GLU A 272 -15.93 12.62 33.73
N GLU A 273 -17.14 12.59 34.29
CA GLU A 273 -17.78 11.39 34.81
C GLU A 273 -18.58 10.66 33.72
N TYR A 274 -18.50 9.33 33.69
CA TYR A 274 -19.30 8.49 32.80
C TYR A 274 -19.82 7.24 33.53
N GLN A 275 -20.92 6.68 33.02
CA GLN A 275 -21.51 5.45 33.55
C GLN A 275 -20.96 4.24 32.80
N GLU A 276 -20.25 3.37 33.51
CA GLU A 276 -19.72 2.12 32.97
C GLU A 276 -20.64 0.95 33.34
N PRO A 277 -21.21 0.21 32.37
CA PRO A 277 -22.07 -0.93 32.68
C PRO A 277 -21.25 -2.10 33.22
N ILE A 278 -21.63 -2.60 34.39
CA ILE A 278 -21.06 -3.79 35.00
C ILE A 278 -22.05 -4.95 34.80
N TYR A 279 -21.50 -6.10 34.40
CA TYR A 279 -22.26 -7.31 34.11
C TYR A 279 -21.94 -8.38 35.14
N ARG A 280 -22.92 -9.23 35.42
CA ARG A 280 -22.74 -10.46 36.19
C ARG A 280 -23.21 -11.67 35.40
N ASP A 281 -22.57 -12.80 35.65
CA ASP A 281 -22.91 -14.07 35.03
C ASP A 281 -23.97 -14.80 35.86
N GLU A 282 -25.14 -15.03 35.27
CA GLU A 282 -26.22 -15.81 35.89
C GLU A 282 -26.27 -17.23 35.31
N PRO A 283 -26.29 -18.29 36.15
CA PRO A 283 -26.35 -19.66 35.67
C PRO A 283 -27.73 -19.96 35.07
N VAL A 284 -27.74 -20.42 33.82
CA VAL A 284 -28.94 -20.87 33.12
C VAL A 284 -29.00 -22.39 33.17
N TYR A 285 -30.09 -22.91 33.71
CA TYR A 285 -30.39 -24.33 33.73
C TYR A 285 -31.35 -24.67 32.59
N ALA A 286 -31.11 -25.80 31.91
CA ALA A 286 -31.96 -26.31 30.86
C ALA A 286 -32.29 -27.79 31.09
N MET A 287 -33.32 -28.28 30.41
CA MET A 287 -33.66 -29.70 30.45
C MET A 287 -32.63 -30.48 29.63
N LYS A 288 -31.89 -31.38 30.27
CA LYS A 288 -30.99 -32.32 29.60
C LYS A 288 -31.68 -33.67 29.46
N TYR A 289 -31.54 -34.28 28.29
CA TYR A 289 -32.14 -35.56 27.97
C TYR A 289 -31.06 -36.63 27.94
N TYR A 290 -31.33 -37.76 28.57
CA TYR A 290 -30.58 -39.00 28.45
C TYR A 290 -31.41 -39.95 27.60
N TYR A 291 -30.80 -40.56 26.61
CA TYR A 291 -31.52 -41.36 25.63
C TYR A 291 -30.69 -42.51 25.09
N ASP A 292 -31.40 -43.56 24.67
CA ASP A 292 -30.85 -44.66 23.91
C ASP A 292 -31.10 -44.42 22.41
N ILE A 293 -30.07 -44.56 21.57
CA ILE A 293 -30.17 -44.42 20.12
C ILE A 293 -29.49 -45.59 19.42
N ASP A 294 -30.19 -46.17 18.43
CA ASP A 294 -29.65 -47.27 17.64
C ASP A 294 -28.92 -46.71 16.41
N ARG A 295 -27.68 -47.16 16.20
CA ARG A 295 -26.88 -46.81 15.02
C ARG A 295 -26.20 -48.04 14.46
N TYR A 296 -26.17 -48.12 13.13
CA TYR A 296 -25.35 -49.09 12.42
C TYR A 296 -23.89 -48.66 12.48
N VAL A 297 -23.06 -49.54 13.04
CA VAL A 297 -21.61 -49.33 13.17
C VAL A 297 -20.90 -50.48 12.48
N TYR A 298 -19.78 -50.18 11.83
CA TYR A 298 -18.94 -51.19 11.20
C TYR A 298 -18.61 -52.32 12.17
N GLU A 299 -18.85 -53.56 11.72
CA GLU A 299 -18.60 -54.77 12.49
C GLU A 299 -17.45 -55.56 11.89
N ARG A 300 -17.60 -55.98 10.62
CA ARG A 300 -16.61 -56.82 9.94
C ARG A 300 -16.73 -56.73 8.42
N PRO A 301 -15.67 -57.15 7.70
CA PRO A 301 -15.74 -57.34 6.26
C PRO A 301 -15.96 -58.83 5.91
N VAL A 302 -16.55 -59.08 4.74
CA VAL A 302 -16.49 -60.39 4.05
C VAL A 302 -15.57 -60.25 2.85
N ASN A 303 -14.38 -60.83 2.96
CA ASN A 303 -13.32 -60.68 1.96
C ASN A 303 -13.22 -61.92 1.06
N THR A 304 -13.01 -61.67 -0.23
CA THR A 304 -12.71 -62.69 -1.25
C THR A 304 -11.63 -62.15 -2.16
N SER A 305 -10.69 -63.00 -2.56
CA SER A 305 -9.60 -62.61 -3.46
C SER A 305 -9.12 -63.81 -4.26
N GLY A 306 -8.58 -63.56 -5.45
CA GLY A 306 -8.04 -64.60 -6.31
C GLY A 306 -6.96 -64.08 -7.27
N ASN A 307 -6.18 -65.01 -7.82
CA ASN A 307 -5.18 -64.75 -8.88
C ASN A 307 -5.64 -65.35 -10.23
N ASP A 308 -6.95 -65.44 -10.42
CA ASP A 308 -7.64 -65.98 -11.58
C ASP A 308 -8.54 -64.91 -12.23
N LYS A 309 -9.33 -65.32 -13.23
CA LYS A 309 -10.28 -64.45 -13.92
C LYS A 309 -11.74 -64.68 -13.48
N GLU A 310 -11.95 -65.19 -12.27
CA GLU A 310 -13.28 -65.61 -11.77
C GLU A 310 -13.66 -64.86 -10.48
N PRO A 311 -13.85 -63.53 -10.54
CA PRO A 311 -14.18 -62.75 -9.35
C PRO A 311 -15.59 -63.04 -8.87
N TYR A 312 -15.70 -63.42 -7.60
CA TYR A 312 -16.98 -63.65 -6.94
C TYR A 312 -17.11 -62.81 -5.67
N TRP A 313 -18.35 -62.66 -5.19
CA TRP A 313 -18.63 -62.04 -3.90
C TRP A 313 -18.73 -63.14 -2.84
N GLY A 314 -18.13 -62.91 -1.67
CA GLY A 314 -18.25 -63.85 -0.55
C GLY A 314 -19.71 -64.03 -0.10
N GLU A 315 -20.02 -65.23 0.39
CA GLU A 315 -21.35 -65.53 0.94
C GLU A 315 -21.59 -64.68 2.21
N VAL A 316 -22.66 -63.90 2.21
CA VAL A 316 -23.01 -63.04 3.35
C VAL A 316 -23.98 -63.79 4.25
N LYS A 317 -23.55 -64.04 5.49
CA LYS A 317 -24.41 -64.55 6.57
C LYS A 317 -24.59 -63.42 7.60
N LEU A 318 -25.78 -62.82 7.59
CA LEU A 318 -26.15 -61.72 8.48
C LEU A 318 -26.84 -62.28 9.73
N ASN A 319 -26.52 -61.71 10.87
CA ASN A 319 -27.34 -61.79 12.07
C ASN A 319 -28.57 -60.88 11.94
N TYR A 320 -29.54 -61.02 12.84
CA TYR A 320 -30.82 -60.28 12.78
C TYR A 320 -30.66 -58.76 12.90
N ASP A 321 -29.57 -58.30 13.51
CA ASP A 321 -29.20 -56.91 13.79
C ASP A 321 -28.13 -56.38 12.82
N GLU A 322 -27.78 -57.13 11.78
CA GLU A 322 -26.74 -56.76 10.83
C GLU A 322 -27.28 -56.37 9.46
N ARG A 323 -26.53 -55.52 8.75
CA ARG A 323 -26.81 -55.18 7.35
C ARG A 323 -25.53 -55.09 6.53
N VAL A 324 -25.66 -55.26 5.23
CA VAL A 324 -24.62 -54.88 4.28
C VAL A 324 -24.64 -53.36 4.12
N SER A 325 -23.48 -52.73 4.24
CA SER A 325 -23.28 -51.30 4.05
C SER A 325 -22.66 -51.04 2.67
N GLU A 326 -21.36 -51.26 2.54
CA GLU A 326 -20.61 -50.95 1.32
C GLU A 326 -20.05 -52.22 0.66
N ARG A 327 -19.84 -52.14 -0.66
CA ARG A 327 -19.15 -53.16 -1.45
C ARG A 327 -17.95 -52.52 -2.14
N ASN A 328 -16.78 -53.07 -1.88
CA ASN A 328 -15.52 -52.61 -2.42
C ASN A 328 -14.93 -53.68 -3.34
N GLU A 329 -14.41 -53.27 -4.48
CA GLU A 329 -13.75 -54.16 -5.44
C GLU A 329 -12.48 -53.52 -6.02
N GLU A 330 -11.44 -54.33 -6.15
CA GLU A 330 -10.17 -53.94 -6.72
C GLU A 330 -9.71 -55.03 -7.70
N TYR A 331 -9.28 -54.60 -8.89
CA TYR A 331 -8.80 -55.50 -9.93
C TYR A 331 -7.43 -55.07 -10.39
N LYS A 332 -6.55 -56.04 -10.60
CA LYS A 332 -5.19 -55.80 -11.02
C LYS A 332 -4.78 -56.75 -12.14
N ILE A 333 -3.95 -56.24 -13.04
CA ILE A 333 -3.22 -57.03 -14.02
C ILE A 333 -1.74 -57.01 -13.67
N SER A 334 -1.08 -58.15 -13.83
CA SER A 334 0.37 -58.26 -13.72
C SER A 334 0.98 -58.66 -15.05
N GLY A 335 2.17 -58.15 -15.32
CA GLY A 335 2.82 -58.36 -16.60
C GLY A 335 4.30 -58.04 -16.58
N ILE A 336 4.98 -58.39 -17.67
CA ILE A 336 6.41 -58.11 -17.87
C ILE A 336 6.54 -57.02 -18.93
N SER A 337 7.28 -55.96 -18.60
CA SER A 337 7.58 -54.86 -19.54
C SER A 337 8.60 -55.27 -20.60
N ASP A 338 8.47 -54.74 -21.82
CA ASP A 338 9.38 -54.95 -22.94
C ASP A 338 10.65 -54.07 -22.93
N GLU A 339 11.01 -53.51 -21.76
CA GLU A 339 12.20 -52.69 -21.58
C GLU A 339 13.52 -53.51 -21.56
N LYS A 340 14.66 -52.83 -21.75
CA LYS A 340 16.02 -53.41 -21.62
C LYS A 340 16.22 -54.14 -20.28
N GLU A 341 15.61 -53.63 -19.21
CA GLU A 341 15.46 -54.31 -17.92
C GLU A 341 14.02 -54.76 -17.76
N LYS A 342 13.76 -56.07 -17.86
CA LYS A 342 12.42 -56.63 -17.65
C LYS A 342 11.97 -56.40 -16.21
N ARG A 343 10.85 -55.72 -16.02
CA ARG A 343 10.24 -55.49 -14.69
C ARG A 343 8.87 -56.15 -14.65
N ILE A 344 8.53 -56.69 -13.48
CA ILE A 344 7.17 -57.12 -13.17
C ILE A 344 6.40 -55.86 -12.76
N LEU A 345 5.33 -55.58 -13.49
CA LEU A 345 4.43 -54.46 -13.20
C LEU A 345 3.10 -55.02 -12.71
N GLU A 346 2.52 -54.36 -11.72
CA GLU A 346 1.16 -54.58 -11.25
C GLU A 346 0.38 -53.28 -11.44
N ILE A 347 -0.83 -53.37 -12.01
CA ILE A 347 -1.61 -52.20 -12.41
C ILE A 347 -3.05 -52.39 -11.98
N SER A 348 -3.57 -51.48 -11.17
CA SER A 348 -5.00 -51.45 -10.83
C SER A 348 -5.82 -50.91 -12.00
N VAL A 349 -6.88 -51.63 -12.35
CA VAL A 349 -7.79 -51.34 -13.47
C VAL A 349 -9.24 -51.48 -12.99
N ASN A 350 -10.19 -50.87 -13.70
CA ASN A 350 -11.61 -51.09 -13.41
C ASN A 350 -12.07 -52.46 -13.93
N PHE A 351 -13.21 -52.94 -13.43
CA PHE A 351 -13.74 -54.26 -13.80
C PHE A 351 -13.98 -54.41 -15.30
N GLU A 352 -14.56 -53.41 -15.95
CA GLU A 352 -14.89 -53.45 -17.38
C GLU A 352 -13.64 -53.72 -18.24
N LYS A 353 -12.54 -53.01 -17.98
CA LYS A 353 -11.27 -53.22 -18.67
C LYS A 353 -10.64 -54.55 -18.28
N TRP A 354 -10.62 -54.88 -17.00
CA TRP A 354 -10.05 -56.13 -16.51
C TRP A 354 -10.73 -57.37 -17.13
N ASN A 355 -12.05 -57.31 -17.32
CA ASN A 355 -12.85 -58.42 -17.84
C ASN A 355 -12.60 -58.68 -19.34
N VAL A 356 -12.25 -57.68 -20.13
CA VAL A 356 -11.97 -57.85 -21.58
C VAL A 356 -10.51 -58.22 -21.88
N LEU A 357 -9.59 -57.95 -20.96
CA LEU A 357 -8.17 -58.25 -21.15
C LEU A 357 -7.88 -59.75 -21.03
N GLU A 358 -6.93 -60.25 -21.82
CA GLU A 358 -6.56 -61.67 -21.84
C GLU A 358 -5.07 -61.89 -21.53
N LYS A 359 -4.75 -63.07 -20.97
CA LYS A 359 -3.37 -63.46 -20.70
C LYS A 359 -2.61 -63.60 -22.02
N GLY A 360 -1.41 -63.02 -22.08
CA GLY A 360 -0.59 -62.97 -23.29
C GLY A 360 -0.84 -61.76 -24.19
N GLN A 361 -1.92 -61.00 -23.95
CA GLN A 361 -2.17 -59.72 -24.63
C GLN A 361 -1.11 -58.68 -24.27
N THR A 362 -0.72 -57.88 -25.25
CA THR A 362 0.21 -56.77 -25.06
C THR A 362 -0.57 -55.47 -24.91
N VAL A 363 -0.34 -54.75 -23.81
CA VAL A 363 -1.00 -53.47 -23.52
C VAL A 363 0.04 -52.38 -23.31
N LYS A 364 -0.33 -51.13 -23.62
CA LYS A 364 0.53 -49.97 -23.34
C LYS A 364 0.31 -49.49 -21.91
N VAL A 365 1.40 -49.21 -21.21
CA VAL A 365 1.37 -48.77 -19.82
C VAL A 365 2.27 -47.56 -19.63
N LYS A 366 1.83 -46.64 -18.78
CA LYS A 366 2.58 -45.44 -18.36
C LYS A 366 3.24 -45.71 -17.02
N ILE A 367 4.57 -45.61 -16.98
CA ILE A 367 5.37 -45.72 -15.77
C ILE A 367 5.80 -44.30 -15.37
N TYR A 368 5.28 -43.83 -14.24
CA TYR A 368 5.66 -42.54 -13.67
C TYR A 368 6.95 -42.69 -12.86
N LYS A 369 7.75 -41.62 -12.77
CA LYS A 369 8.99 -41.60 -11.97
C LYS A 369 8.76 -41.87 -10.48
N THR A 370 7.52 -41.71 -9.99
CA THR A 370 7.07 -42.04 -8.64
C THR A 370 6.88 -43.54 -8.39
N GLY A 371 6.99 -44.38 -9.43
CA GLY A 371 6.73 -45.81 -9.35
C GLY A 371 5.27 -46.20 -9.60
N LYS A 372 4.36 -45.23 -9.73
CA LYS A 372 2.98 -45.49 -10.13
C LYS A 372 2.91 -45.96 -11.58
N THR A 373 2.09 -46.96 -11.84
CA THR A 373 1.85 -47.55 -13.16
C THR A 373 0.37 -47.43 -13.51
N THR A 374 0.06 -47.03 -14.74
CA THR A 374 -1.33 -46.95 -15.22
C THR A 374 -1.44 -47.53 -16.62
N LEU A 375 -2.58 -48.18 -16.91
CA LEU A 375 -2.92 -48.62 -18.26
C LEU A 375 -3.17 -47.39 -19.15
N VAL A 376 -2.73 -47.44 -20.41
CA VAL A 376 -3.07 -46.44 -21.43
C VAL A 376 -4.31 -46.91 -22.16
N ASP A 377 -5.31 -46.05 -22.24
CA ASP A 377 -6.60 -46.31 -22.88
C ASP A 377 -6.51 -46.42 -24.41
#